data_AF-A0A6P0TPW5-F1
#
_entry.id   AF-A0A6P0TPW5-F1
#
_cell.length_a   1.000
_cell.length_b   1.000
_cell.length_c   1.000
_cell.angle_alpha   90.00
_cell.angle_beta   90.00
_cell.angle_gamma   90.00
#
_symmetry.space_group_name_H-M   'P 1'
#
loop_
_entity.id
_entity.type
_entity.pdbx_description
1 polymer ?
#
loop_
_entity_poly.entity_id
_entity_poly.type
_entity_poly.pdbx_seq_one_letter_code
_entity_poly.pdbx_strand_id
1 'polypeptide(L)'
;MSQEQASMSNILPPATSVLQKLDIDPTLLKAIQPPSKRSQYRAIVNWITQYHPSDEATELEVVKGWLEAFHHLCEVGEWEKAAQLLFTKLHTSINEEFHDQLDVWGHHTELNQLYERVVHQLPPQFNAIVLNSMGRLWTTLGEYEKAIAYHEQSLAIDRELGQTAGVGASLGNLGVIYASI
;
A
#
# COMPACT_ATOMS: atom_id res chain seq x y z
N MET A 1 33.19 10.35 6.66
CA MET A 1 31.92 10.86 6.10
C MET A 1 30.80 10.16 6.82
N SER A 2 30.24 10.84 7.82
CA SER A 2 29.24 10.28 8.73
C SER A 2 27.90 10.24 7.98
N GLN A 3 27.37 9.04 7.72
CA GLN A 3 26.01 8.90 7.24
C GLN A 3 25.07 9.31 8.37
N GLU A 4 24.24 10.31 8.06
CA GLU A 4 23.13 10.77 8.86
C GLU A 4 22.12 9.61 8.93
N GLN A 5 22.20 8.80 10.00
CA GLN A 5 21.11 7.90 10.37
C GLN A 5 19.91 8.79 10.70
N ALA A 6 19.05 9.02 9.71
CA ALA A 6 17.70 9.47 9.96
C ALA A 6 17.11 8.47 10.97
N SER A 7 16.88 8.94 12.19
CA SER A 7 16.23 8.14 13.22
C SER A 7 14.96 7.53 12.63
N MET A 8 14.82 6.19 12.71
CA MET A 8 13.63 5.48 12.22
C MET A 8 12.32 5.99 12.85
N SER A 9 12.41 6.81 13.92
CA SER A 9 11.30 7.42 14.64
C SER A 9 10.40 8.35 13.81
N ASN A 10 10.78 8.76 12.59
CA ASN A 10 9.99 9.72 11.81
C ASN A 10 9.63 9.25 10.39
N ILE A 11 9.75 7.95 10.09
CA ILE A 11 9.42 7.37 8.79
C ILE A 11 7.92 7.51 8.49
N LEU A 12 7.07 7.31 9.51
CA LEU A 12 5.62 7.40 9.35
C LEU A 12 5.14 8.85 9.50
N PRO A 13 4.20 9.32 8.66
CA PRO A 13 3.51 10.57 8.92
C PRO A 13 2.72 10.51 10.24
N PRO A 14 2.43 11.67 10.86
CA PRO A 14 1.69 11.72 12.11
C PRO A 14 0.36 10.99 12.04
N ALA A 15 0.03 10.23 13.08
CA ALA A 15 -1.20 9.44 13.17
C ALA A 15 -2.47 10.25 12.88
N THR A 16 -2.52 11.51 13.33
CA THR A 16 -3.64 12.43 13.07
C THR A 16 -3.83 12.72 11.58
N SER A 17 -2.74 12.91 10.84
CA SER A 17 -2.77 13.14 9.38
C SER A 17 -3.29 11.91 8.65
N VAL A 18 -2.83 10.71 9.06
CA VAL A 18 -3.29 9.44 8.48
C VAL A 18 -4.78 9.23 8.72
N LEU A 19 -5.24 9.39 9.97
CA LEU A 19 -6.67 9.23 10.31
C LEU A 19 -7.56 10.23 9.58
N GLN A 20 -7.10 11.48 9.45
CA GLN A 20 -7.81 12.49 8.66
C GLN A 20 -7.91 12.09 7.19
N LYS A 21 -6.81 11.61 6.58
CA LYS A 21 -6.81 11.14 5.19
C LYS A 21 -7.79 9.99 4.99
N LEU A 22 -7.87 9.07 5.95
CA LEU A 22 -8.79 7.94 5.93
C LEU A 22 -10.24 8.29 6.29
N ASP A 23 -10.55 9.57 6.59
CA ASP A 23 -11.86 10.00 7.08
C ASP A 23 -12.34 9.19 8.30
N ILE A 24 -11.42 8.97 9.26
CA ILE A 24 -11.71 8.26 10.51
C ILE A 24 -11.60 9.25 11.67
N ASP A 25 -12.73 9.55 12.30
CA ASP A 25 -12.79 10.33 13.55
C ASP A 25 -12.86 9.39 14.77
N PRO A 26 -11.81 9.33 15.61
CA PRO A 26 -11.80 8.53 16.84
C PRO A 26 -12.93 8.85 17.83
N THR A 27 -13.45 10.08 17.82
CA THR A 27 -14.50 10.51 18.75
C THR A 27 -15.88 9.96 18.35
N LEU A 28 -16.08 9.69 17.06
CA LEU A 28 -17.34 9.23 16.49
C LEU A 28 -17.48 7.71 16.43
N LEU A 29 -16.45 6.95 16.83
CA LEU A 29 -16.47 5.48 16.76
C LEU A 29 -17.66 4.85 17.48
N LYS A 30 -18.16 5.45 18.57
CA LYS A 30 -19.32 4.95 19.31
C LYS A 30 -20.60 4.93 18.49
N ALA A 31 -20.70 5.75 17.44
CA ALA A 31 -21.86 5.80 16.55
C ALA A 31 -21.84 4.70 15.47
N ILE A 32 -20.67 4.10 15.18
CA ILE A 32 -20.52 3.10 14.11
C ILE A 32 -21.32 1.84 14.44
N GLN A 33 -22.13 1.38 13.50
CA GLN A 33 -22.86 0.12 13.56
C GLN A 33 -22.47 -0.75 12.36
N PRO A 34 -22.55 -2.10 12.46
CA PRO A 34 -22.82 -2.88 13.68
C PRO A 34 -21.65 -2.85 14.69
N PRO A 35 -21.83 -3.37 15.93
CA PRO A 35 -20.77 -3.41 16.93
C PRO A 35 -19.50 -4.16 16.48
N SER A 36 -19.63 -5.16 15.61
CA SER A 36 -18.49 -5.86 15.00
C SER A 36 -17.64 -4.90 14.16
N LYS A 37 -18.25 -4.10 13.26
CA LYS A 37 -17.56 -3.07 12.47
C LYS A 37 -16.90 -2.03 13.38
N ARG A 38 -17.58 -1.61 14.45
CA ARG A 38 -17.01 -0.69 15.45
C ARG A 38 -15.76 -1.24 16.11
N SER A 39 -15.73 -2.51 16.47
CA SER A 39 -14.55 -3.14 17.08
C SER A 39 -13.35 -3.11 16.12
N GLN A 40 -13.57 -3.35 14.83
CA GLN A 40 -12.52 -3.25 13.81
C GLN A 40 -11.99 -1.80 13.68
N TYR A 41 -12.88 -0.80 13.65
CA TYR A 41 -12.47 0.62 13.65
C TYR A 41 -11.68 1.04 14.89
N ARG A 42 -12.03 0.49 16.07
CA ARG A 42 -11.24 0.71 17.29
C ARG A 42 -9.84 0.11 17.16
N ALA A 43 -9.73 -1.08 16.58
CA ALA A 43 -8.44 -1.71 16.35
C ALA A 43 -7.59 -0.87 15.39
N ILE A 44 -8.16 -0.38 14.29
CA ILE A 44 -7.49 0.53 13.34
C ILE A 44 -6.93 1.75 14.07
N VAL A 45 -7.76 2.46 14.83
CA VAL A 45 -7.32 3.66 15.57
C VAL A 45 -6.24 3.32 16.59
N ASN A 46 -6.37 2.20 17.30
CA ASN A 46 -5.37 1.78 18.28
C ASN A 46 -4.03 1.46 17.60
N TRP A 47 -4.03 0.71 16.49
CA TRP A 47 -2.80 0.39 15.76
C TRP A 47 -2.13 1.63 15.17
N ILE A 48 -2.90 2.63 14.72
CA ILE A 48 -2.34 3.87 14.16
C ILE A 48 -1.82 4.82 15.25
N THR A 49 -2.44 4.84 16.44
CA THR A 49 -2.16 5.87 17.46
C THR A 49 -1.40 5.40 18.69
N GLN A 50 -1.52 4.12 19.06
CA GLN A 50 -0.96 3.58 20.29
C GLN A 50 0.24 2.68 20.07
N TYR A 51 0.34 2.06 18.89
CA TYR A 51 1.49 1.23 18.56
C TYR A 51 2.72 2.10 18.32
N HIS A 52 3.74 1.88 19.11
CA HIS A 52 5.04 2.54 18.98
C HIS A 52 6.11 1.44 18.94
N PRO A 53 6.82 1.27 17.81
CA PRO A 53 7.93 0.34 17.72
C PRO A 53 9.08 0.79 18.64
N SER A 54 9.99 -0.14 18.99
CA SER A 54 11.21 0.22 19.72
C SER A 54 12.17 1.02 18.84
N ASP A 55 13.12 1.73 19.45
CA ASP A 55 14.14 2.50 18.72
C ASP A 55 15.07 1.60 17.86
N GLU A 56 15.11 0.30 18.15
CA GLU A 56 15.91 -0.73 17.45
C GLU A 56 15.06 -1.57 16.48
N ALA A 57 13.80 -1.18 16.25
CA ALA A 57 12.89 -1.93 15.40
C ALA A 57 13.34 -1.96 13.93
N THR A 58 13.03 -3.06 13.26
CA THR A 58 13.20 -3.21 11.82
C THR A 58 12.21 -2.33 11.04
N GLU A 59 12.49 -2.06 9.76
CA GLU A 59 11.60 -1.30 8.87
C GLU A 59 10.18 -1.89 8.85
N LEU A 60 10.07 -3.22 8.84
CA LEU A 60 8.80 -3.93 8.87
C LEU A 60 8.04 -3.74 10.18
N GLU A 61 8.74 -3.76 11.32
CA GLU A 61 8.14 -3.49 12.63
C GLU A 61 7.65 -2.05 12.73
N VAL A 62 8.35 -1.09 12.12
CA VAL A 62 7.90 0.31 12.07
C VAL A 62 6.54 0.42 11.39
N VAL A 63 6.36 -0.25 10.25
CA VAL A 63 5.10 -0.19 9.48
C VAL A 63 4.04 -1.21 9.93
N LYS A 64 4.32 -2.03 10.95
CA LYS A 64 3.40 -3.07 11.43
C LYS A 64 2.02 -2.52 11.79
N GLY A 65 1.95 -1.37 12.46
CA GLY A 65 0.68 -0.74 12.78
C GLY A 65 -0.18 -0.43 11.54
N TRP A 66 0.46 -0.10 10.40
CA TRP A 66 -0.24 0.14 9.15
C TRP A 66 -0.69 -1.15 8.47
N LEU A 67 0.12 -2.22 8.54
CA LEU A 67 -0.27 -3.55 8.04
C LEU A 67 -1.52 -4.07 8.78
N GLU A 68 -1.56 -3.93 10.10
CA GLU A 68 -2.70 -4.33 10.93
C GLU A 68 -3.93 -3.44 10.67
N ALA A 69 -3.74 -2.12 10.56
CA ALA A 69 -4.81 -1.20 10.19
C ALA A 69 -5.40 -1.53 8.81
N PHE A 70 -4.55 -1.83 7.82
CA PHE A 70 -4.96 -2.28 6.50
C PHE A 70 -5.77 -3.57 6.56
N HIS A 71 -5.30 -4.56 7.33
CA HIS A 71 -6.02 -5.82 7.52
C HIS A 71 -7.44 -5.58 8.04
N HIS A 72 -7.58 -4.76 9.08
CA HIS A 72 -8.87 -4.42 9.65
C HIS A 72 -9.78 -3.64 8.69
N LEU A 73 -9.23 -2.73 7.88
CA LEU A 73 -9.99 -2.03 6.83
C LEU A 73 -10.56 -3.01 5.79
N CYS A 74 -9.76 -3.99 5.37
CA CYS A 74 -10.23 -5.04 4.46
C CYS A 74 -11.33 -5.90 5.08
N GLU A 75 -11.22 -6.28 6.36
CA GLU A 75 -12.23 -7.08 7.06
C GLU A 75 -13.62 -6.40 7.13
N VAL A 76 -13.66 -5.07 7.12
CA VAL A 76 -14.93 -4.31 7.10
C VAL A 76 -15.35 -3.83 5.71
N GLY A 77 -14.62 -4.22 4.67
CA GLY A 77 -14.88 -3.84 3.28
C GLY A 77 -14.63 -2.36 2.96
N GLU A 78 -13.81 -1.67 3.75
CA GLU A 78 -13.44 -0.27 3.53
C GLU A 78 -12.30 -0.17 2.51
N TRP A 79 -12.54 -0.68 1.29
CA TRP A 79 -11.54 -0.86 0.25
C TRP A 79 -10.86 0.44 -0.19
N GLU A 80 -11.62 1.53 -0.28
CA GLU A 80 -11.08 2.84 -0.64
C GLU A 80 -10.12 3.37 0.43
N LYS A 81 -10.44 3.20 1.72
CA LYS A 81 -9.55 3.57 2.82
C LYS A 81 -8.31 2.69 2.87
N ALA A 82 -8.48 1.38 2.61
CA ALA A 82 -7.36 0.45 2.51
C ALA A 82 -6.40 0.88 1.38
N ALA A 83 -6.92 1.25 0.20
CA ALA A 83 -6.11 1.82 -0.88
C ALA A 83 -5.44 3.13 -0.45
N GLN A 84 -6.18 4.09 0.12
CA GLN A 84 -5.62 5.36 0.57
C GLN A 84 -4.45 5.17 1.55
N LEU A 85 -4.50 4.15 2.41
CA LEU A 85 -3.41 3.78 3.30
C LEU A 85 -2.18 3.27 2.53
N LEU A 86 -2.36 2.37 1.55
CA LEU A 86 -1.27 1.91 0.66
C LEU A 86 -0.61 3.08 -0.08
N PHE A 87 -1.42 4.00 -0.61
CA PHE A 87 -0.97 5.20 -1.35
C PHE A 87 -0.61 6.38 -0.43
N THR A 88 -0.22 6.11 0.82
CA THR A 88 0.29 7.15 1.72
C THR A 88 1.80 7.16 1.69
N LYS A 89 2.36 8.35 1.45
CA LYS A 89 3.80 8.56 1.39
C LYS A 89 4.44 8.43 2.76
N LEU A 90 5.59 7.76 2.79
CA LEU A 90 6.44 7.68 3.95
C LEU A 90 7.53 8.76 3.87
N HIS A 91 7.95 9.26 5.02
CA HIS A 91 9.04 10.24 5.13
C HIS A 91 10.41 9.55 5.06
N THR A 92 10.66 8.89 3.93
CA THR A 92 11.94 8.27 3.62
C THR A 92 12.74 9.18 2.69
N SER A 93 14.02 8.88 2.47
CA SER A 93 14.87 9.65 1.55
C SER A 93 14.34 9.69 0.11
N ILE A 94 13.57 8.68 -0.29
CA ILE A 94 12.96 8.56 -1.61
C ILE A 94 11.52 9.07 -1.67
N ASN A 95 10.85 9.23 -0.52
CA ASN A 95 9.49 9.78 -0.39
C ASN A 95 8.44 9.02 -1.24
N GLU A 96 8.56 7.69 -1.24
CA GLU A 96 7.66 6.78 -1.94
C GLU A 96 6.41 6.46 -1.10
N GLU A 97 5.41 5.92 -1.79
CA GLU A 97 4.18 5.41 -1.19
C GLU A 97 4.46 4.14 -0.37
N PHE A 98 3.65 3.88 0.66
CA PHE A 98 3.87 2.78 1.59
C PHE A 98 4.06 1.43 0.90
N HIS A 99 3.24 1.11 -0.10
CA HIS A 99 3.37 -0.16 -0.82
C HIS A 99 4.68 -0.26 -1.62
N ASP A 100 5.13 0.84 -2.23
CA ASP A 100 6.39 0.88 -3.00
C ASP A 100 7.59 0.86 -2.07
N GLN A 101 7.46 1.43 -0.88
CA GLN A 101 8.52 1.36 0.13
C GLN A 101 8.74 -0.08 0.64
N LEU A 102 7.69 -0.89 0.75
CA LEU A 102 7.81 -2.32 1.07
C LEU A 102 8.59 -3.09 -0.01
N ASP A 103 8.36 -2.76 -1.29
CA ASP A 103 9.11 -3.32 -2.41
C ASP A 103 10.60 -2.93 -2.33
N VAL A 104 10.87 -1.65 -2.08
CA VAL A 104 12.25 -1.12 -1.93
C VAL A 104 13.00 -1.78 -0.76
N TRP A 105 12.30 -2.08 0.34
CA TRP A 105 12.88 -2.80 1.49
C TRP A 105 12.99 -4.32 1.26
N GLY A 106 12.49 -4.84 0.14
CA GLY A 106 12.53 -6.27 -0.18
C GLY A 106 11.47 -7.11 0.55
N HIS A 107 10.44 -6.48 1.14
CA HIS A 107 9.33 -7.14 1.81
C HIS A 107 8.27 -7.62 0.82
N HIS A 108 8.70 -8.41 -0.17
CA HIS A 108 7.89 -8.90 -1.29
C HIS A 108 6.74 -9.81 -0.83
N THR A 109 6.94 -10.57 0.24
CA THR A 109 5.93 -11.50 0.77
C THR A 109 4.74 -10.73 1.33
N GLU A 110 5.01 -9.76 2.21
CA GLU A 110 4.01 -8.90 2.83
C GLU A 110 3.32 -8.06 1.78
N LEU A 111 4.07 -7.49 0.83
CA LEU A 111 3.52 -6.73 -0.28
C LEU A 111 2.55 -7.56 -1.13
N ASN A 112 2.93 -8.79 -1.49
CA ASN A 112 2.06 -9.69 -2.25
C ASN A 112 0.76 -10.00 -1.49
N GLN A 113 0.84 -10.28 -0.19
CA GLN A 113 -0.34 -10.52 0.65
C GLN A 113 -1.29 -9.32 0.70
N LEU A 114 -0.75 -8.09 0.74
CA LEU A 114 -1.56 -6.88 0.68
C LEU A 114 -2.29 -6.77 -0.66
N TYR A 115 -1.59 -6.95 -1.78
CA TYR A 115 -2.17 -6.82 -3.12
C TYR A 115 -3.21 -7.89 -3.43
N GLU A 116 -2.94 -9.16 -3.14
CA GLU A 116 -3.89 -10.27 -3.34
C GLU A 116 -5.24 -10.01 -2.66
N ARG A 117 -5.22 -9.29 -1.54
CA ARG A 117 -6.42 -8.97 -0.76
C ARG A 117 -7.28 -7.88 -1.38
N VAL A 118 -6.71 -7.01 -2.22
CA VAL A 118 -7.40 -5.80 -2.74
C VAL A 118 -7.58 -5.77 -4.24
N VAL A 119 -6.77 -6.48 -5.04
CA VAL A 119 -6.68 -6.41 -6.52
C VAL A 119 -7.99 -6.65 -7.32
N HIS A 120 -9.08 -7.03 -6.66
CA HIS A 120 -10.41 -7.17 -7.27
C HIS A 120 -11.52 -6.43 -6.51
N GLN A 121 -11.17 -5.69 -5.46
CA GLN A 121 -12.10 -4.95 -4.60
C GLN A 121 -11.96 -3.44 -4.77
N LEU A 122 -10.87 -2.97 -5.40
CA LEU A 122 -10.57 -1.56 -5.54
C LEU A 122 -11.32 -0.90 -6.70
N PRO A 123 -11.62 0.41 -6.59
CA PRO A 123 -12.00 1.22 -7.74
C PRO A 123 -11.00 1.09 -8.89
N PRO A 124 -11.43 1.18 -10.17
CA PRO A 124 -10.57 0.97 -11.33
C PRO A 124 -9.25 1.75 -11.28
N GLN A 125 -9.27 3.01 -10.84
CA GLN A 125 -8.06 3.83 -10.78
C GLN A 125 -6.99 3.29 -9.83
N PHE A 126 -7.40 2.79 -8.66
CA PHE A 126 -6.45 2.19 -7.70
C PHE A 126 -6.06 0.78 -8.14
N ASN A 127 -7.00 0.07 -8.76
CA ASN A 127 -6.77 -1.29 -9.22
C ASN A 127 -5.72 -1.36 -10.31
N ALA A 128 -5.73 -0.43 -11.27
CA ALA A 128 -4.68 -0.32 -12.29
C ALA A 128 -3.29 -0.17 -11.64
N ILE A 129 -3.14 0.75 -10.68
CA ILE A 129 -1.85 0.99 -10.02
C ILE A 129 -1.37 -0.27 -9.28
N VAL A 130 -2.25 -0.93 -8.52
CA VAL A 130 -1.93 -2.20 -7.83
C VAL A 130 -1.51 -3.29 -8.81
N LEU A 131 -2.24 -3.47 -9.91
CA LEU A 131 -1.92 -4.45 -10.96
C LEU A 131 -0.54 -4.16 -11.59
N ASN A 132 -0.27 -2.90 -11.92
CA ASN A 132 1.05 -2.53 -12.45
C ASN A 132 2.17 -2.79 -11.44
N SER A 133 1.95 -2.51 -10.15
CA SER A 133 2.91 -2.82 -9.09
C SER A 133 3.11 -4.32 -8.87
N MET A 134 2.05 -5.13 -8.95
CA MET A 134 2.19 -6.60 -8.97
C MET A 134 3.02 -7.07 -10.17
N GLY A 135 2.82 -6.46 -11.34
CA GLY A 135 3.64 -6.74 -12.52
C GLY A 135 5.14 -6.50 -12.27
N ARG A 136 5.48 -5.38 -11.63
CA ARG A 136 6.87 -5.09 -11.22
C ARG A 136 7.40 -6.12 -10.23
N LEU A 137 6.61 -6.47 -9.21
CA LEU A 137 6.98 -7.46 -8.20
C LEU A 137 7.33 -8.81 -8.84
N TRP A 138 6.48 -9.32 -9.73
CA TRP A 138 6.73 -10.58 -10.43
C TRP A 138 7.89 -10.50 -11.43
N THR A 139 8.14 -9.33 -12.01
CA THR A 139 9.34 -9.08 -12.82
C THR A 139 10.61 -9.25 -11.97
N THR A 140 10.64 -8.65 -10.78
CA THR A 140 11.77 -8.78 -9.82
C THR A 140 11.99 -10.23 -9.39
N LEU A 141 10.91 -11.02 -9.30
CA LEU A 141 10.96 -12.44 -8.95
C LEU A 141 11.29 -13.37 -10.15
N GLY A 142 11.43 -12.83 -11.36
CA GLY A 142 11.75 -13.59 -12.57
C GLY A 142 10.56 -14.36 -13.19
N GLU A 143 9.34 -14.12 -12.72
CA GLU A 143 8.12 -14.79 -13.18
C GLU A 143 7.44 -13.95 -14.26
N TYR A 144 8.10 -13.86 -15.43
CA TYR A 144 7.74 -12.91 -16.48
C TYR A 144 6.34 -13.12 -17.06
N GLU A 145 5.86 -14.36 -17.19
CA GLU A 145 4.50 -14.62 -17.67
C GLU A 145 3.43 -14.03 -16.74
N LYS A 146 3.63 -14.11 -15.43
CA LYS A 146 2.73 -13.48 -14.45
C LYS A 146 2.83 -11.96 -14.54
N ALA A 147 4.05 -11.43 -14.62
CA ALA A 147 4.29 -10.00 -14.73
C ALA A 147 3.58 -9.39 -15.95
N ILE A 148 3.71 -10.03 -17.12
CA ILE A 148 3.03 -9.63 -18.36
C ILE A 148 1.51 -9.58 -18.14
N ALA A 149 0.92 -10.65 -17.58
CA ALA A 149 -0.53 -10.73 -17.36
C ALA A 149 -1.05 -9.60 -16.45
N TYR A 150 -0.28 -9.19 -15.45
CA TYR A 150 -0.67 -8.08 -14.58
C TYR A 150 -0.52 -6.70 -15.26
N HIS A 151 0.57 -6.47 -16.00
CA HIS A 151 0.74 -5.22 -16.75
C HIS A 151 -0.30 -5.06 -17.86
N GLU A 152 -0.70 -6.14 -18.53
CA GLU A 152 -1.77 -6.10 -19.54
C GLU A 152 -3.14 -5.73 -18.93
N GLN A 153 -3.45 -6.25 -17.74
CA GLN A 153 -4.67 -5.88 -17.01
C GLN A 153 -4.65 -4.41 -16.59
N SER A 154 -3.53 -3.91 -16.04
CA SER A 154 -3.38 -2.48 -15.73
C SER A 154 -3.56 -1.62 -16.98
N LEU A 155 -2.89 -1.99 -18.07
CA LEU A 155 -2.95 -1.28 -19.34
C LEU A 155 -4.38 -1.20 -19.89
N ALA A 156 -5.15 -2.29 -19.77
CA ALA A 156 -6.54 -2.31 -20.21
C ALA A 156 -7.39 -1.30 -19.43
N ILE A 157 -7.26 -1.29 -18.09
CA ILE A 157 -7.98 -0.36 -17.22
C ILE A 157 -7.55 1.08 -17.50
N ASP A 158 -6.26 1.36 -17.58
CA ASP A 158 -5.76 2.72 -17.83
C ASP A 158 -6.19 3.26 -19.20
N ARG A 159 -6.30 2.40 -20.23
CA ARG A 159 -6.87 2.79 -21.53
C ARG A 159 -8.35 3.13 -21.42
N GLU A 160 -9.12 2.34 -20.70
CA GLU A 160 -10.55 2.58 -20.49
C GLU A 160 -10.79 3.89 -19.73
N LEU A 161 -9.97 4.18 -18.72
CA LEU A 161 -10.03 5.40 -17.92
C LEU A 161 -9.38 6.62 -18.59
N GLY A 162 -8.70 6.45 -19.73
CA GLY A 162 -7.97 7.53 -20.41
C GLY A 162 -6.72 8.02 -19.65
N GLN A 163 -6.13 7.19 -18.78
CA GLN A 163 -4.96 7.52 -17.96
C GLN A 163 -3.66 7.34 -18.74
N THR A 164 -3.27 8.37 -19.49
CA THR A 164 -2.08 8.32 -20.36
C THR A 164 -0.78 7.96 -19.62
N ALA A 165 -0.62 8.42 -18.38
CA ALA A 165 0.53 8.08 -17.54
C ALA A 165 0.58 6.59 -17.19
N GLY A 166 -0.56 6.00 -16.78
CA GLY A 166 -0.66 4.56 -16.47
C GLY A 166 -0.45 3.66 -17.69
N VAL A 167 -0.98 4.08 -18.85
CA VAL A 167 -0.70 3.44 -20.15
C VAL A 167 0.80 3.42 -20.45
N GLY A 168 1.47 4.57 -20.30
CA GLY A 168 2.91 4.68 -20.53
C GLY A 168 3.73 3.81 -19.59
N ALA A 169 3.38 3.80 -18.29
CA ALA A 169 4.04 2.96 -17.28
C ALA A 169 3.92 1.47 -17.61
N SER A 170 2.69 1.01 -17.91
CA SER A 170 2.43 -0.40 -18.22
C SER A 170 3.17 -0.85 -19.49
N LEU A 171 3.15 -0.04 -20.55
CA LEU A 171 3.86 -0.35 -21.80
C LEU A 171 5.38 -0.33 -21.63
N GLY A 172 5.91 0.60 -20.84
CA GLY A 172 7.34 0.67 -20.52
C GLY A 172 7.81 -0.59 -19.80
N ASN A 173 7.07 -1.03 -18.78
CA ASN A 173 7.38 -2.25 -18.04
C ASN A 173 7.29 -3.51 -18.92
N LEU A 174 6.24 -3.63 -19.75
CA LEU A 174 6.14 -4.71 -20.74
C LEU A 174 7.34 -4.71 -21.70
N GLY A 175 7.77 -3.53 -22.17
CA GLY A 175 8.95 -3.40 -23.02
C GLY A 175 10.24 -3.89 -22.35
N VAL A 176 10.43 -3.59 -21.06
CA VAL A 176 11.57 -4.11 -20.27
C VAL A 176 11.52 -5.63 -20.19
N ILE A 177 10.35 -6.20 -19.90
CA ILE A 177 10.19 -7.65 -19.81
C ILE A 177 10.48 -8.32 -21.16
N TYR A 178 9.86 -7.84 -22.24
CA TYR A 178 10.06 -8.39 -23.58
C TYR A 178 11.50 -8.26 -24.10
N ALA A 179 12.27 -7.27 -23.61
CA ALA A 179 13.70 -7.14 -23.94
C ALA A 179 14.60 -8.07 -23.11
N SER A 180 14.08 -8.64 -22.02
CA SER A 180 14.79 -9.53 -21.10
C SER A 180 14.60 -11.02 -21.40
N ILE A 181 13.61 -11.36 -22.24
CA ILE A 181 13.36 -12.72 -22.75
C ILE A 181 14.03 -12.94 -24.10
#